data_AF-A0A150MPV2-F1
#
_entry.id   AF-A0A150MPV2-F1
#
_cell.length_a   1.000
_cell.length_b   1.000
_cell.length_c   1.000
_cell.angle_alpha   90.00
_cell.angle_beta   90.00
_cell.angle_gamma   90.00
#
_symmetry.space_group_name_H-M   'P 1'
#
loop_
_entity.id
_entity.type
_entity.pdbx_description
1 polymer ?
#
loop_
_entity_poly.entity_id
_entity_poly.type
_entity_poly.pdbx_seq_one_letter_code
_entity_poly.pdbx_strand_id
1 'polypeptide(L)'
;MARSIEPNDTHLVTVGEEHYRVYRYEGALNGLDHAVVLLAWKANQPMTSEHLHCVLSTDRELSDEDILRHYAQRWSSECFFRQARGRNHH
;
A
#
# COMPACT_ATOMS: atom_id res chain seq x y z
N MET A 1 8.61 -21.42 -9.01
CA MET A 1 7.49 -21.60 -8.07
C MET A 1 6.87 -20.22 -7.86
N ALA A 2 5.77 -19.92 -8.55
CA ALA A 2 5.08 -18.64 -8.33
C ALA A 2 4.32 -18.74 -7.00
N ARG A 3 4.80 -18.04 -5.98
CA ARG A 3 4.14 -17.98 -4.67
C ARG A 3 2.91 -17.08 -4.84
N SER A 4 1.75 -17.68 -5.06
CA SER A 4 0.49 -16.95 -5.09
C SER A 4 0.29 -16.31 -3.72
N ILE A 5 0.06 -15.00 -3.69
CA ILE A 5 -0.28 -14.28 -2.47
C ILE A 5 -1.62 -14.84 -1.99
N GLU A 6 -1.60 -15.63 -0.92
CA GLU A 6 -2.83 -16.15 -0.33
C GLU A 6 -3.53 -15.03 0.44
N PRO A 7 -4.87 -15.00 0.49
CA PRO A 7 -5.59 -14.01 1.28
C PRO A 7 -5.22 -14.05 2.78
N ASN A 8 -4.67 -15.17 3.26
CA ASN A 8 -4.15 -15.31 4.63
C ASN A 8 -2.82 -14.56 4.85
N ASP A 9 -2.04 -14.30 3.80
CA ASP A 9 -0.88 -13.41 3.86
C ASP A 9 -1.27 -11.91 3.81
N THR A 10 -2.57 -11.61 3.64
CA THR A 10 -3.07 -10.25 3.63
C THR A 10 -3.82 -9.90 4.92
N HIS A 11 -3.49 -8.75 5.49
CA HIS A 11 -4.13 -8.19 6.66
C HIS A 11 -5.20 -7.19 6.24
N LEU A 12 -6.41 -7.31 6.79
CA LEU A 12 -7.45 -6.30 6.63
C LEU A 12 -7.25 -5.24 7.71
N VAL A 13 -6.92 -4.02 7.30
CA VAL A 13 -6.72 -2.87 8.17
C VAL A 13 -7.82 -1.85 7.92
N THR A 14 -8.44 -1.36 9.00
CA THR A 14 -9.46 -0.32 8.92
C THR A 14 -8.85 1.01 9.34
N VAL A 15 -8.81 1.98 8.42
CA VAL A 15 -8.28 3.33 8.67
C VAL A 15 -9.45 4.31 8.60
N GLY A 16 -9.97 4.71 9.77
CA GLY A 16 -11.18 5.50 9.85
C GLY A 16 -12.41 4.69 9.41
N GLU A 17 -13.11 5.16 8.38
CA GLU A 17 -14.28 4.49 7.79
C GLU A 17 -13.93 3.57 6.61
N GLU A 18 -12.66 3.59 6.17
CA GLU A 18 -12.21 2.89 4.97
C GLU A 18 -11.47 1.59 5.33
N HIS A 19 -11.72 0.54 4.54
CA HIS A 19 -11.11 -0.78 4.71
C HIS A 19 -10.05 -1.04 3.64
N TYR A 20 -8.84 -1.39 4.07
CA TYR A 20 -7.70 -1.67 3.21
C TYR A 20 -7.20 -3.09 3.44
N ARG A 21 -6.90 -3.79 2.35
CA ARG A 21 -6.10 -5.01 2.38
C ARG A 21 -4.64 -4.64 2.25
N VAL A 22 -3.82 -5.20 3.14
CA VAL A 22 -2.39 -4.95 3.21
C VAL A 22 -1.67 -6.28 3.10
N TYR A 23 -0.72 -6.37 2.20
CA TYR A 23 0.20 -7.48 2.09
C TYR A 23 1.58 -7.01 2.51
N ARG A 24 2.15 -7.66 3.54
CA ARG A 24 3.50 -7.38 4.01
C ARG A 24 4.47 -8.33 3.35
N TYR A 25 5.41 -7.75 2.62
CA TYR A 25 6.55 -8.47 2.08
C TYR A 25 7.80 -8.05 2.85
N GLU A 26 8.41 -8.99 3.54
CA GLU A 26 9.70 -8.79 4.20
C GLU A 26 10.76 -9.55 3.40
N GLY A 27 11.80 -8.84 2.96
CA GLY A 27 12.85 -9.49 2.21
C GLY A 27 14.04 -8.60 1.91
N ALA A 28 15.12 -9.25 1.47
CA ALA A 28 16.32 -8.55 1.05
C ALA A 28 16.05 -7.81 -0.26
N LEU A 29 16.02 -6.48 -0.21
CA LEU A 29 15.83 -5.64 -1.40
C LEU A 29 17.14 -4.91 -1.71
N ASN A 30 17.83 -5.35 -2.75
CA ASN A 30 18.98 -4.64 -3.36
C ASN A 30 20.05 -4.16 -2.35
N GLY A 31 20.38 -4.98 -1.34
CA GLY A 31 21.39 -4.69 -0.31
C GLY A 31 20.83 -4.26 1.05
N LEU A 32 19.52 -4.08 1.18
CA LEU A 32 18.83 -3.93 2.46
C LEU A 32 18.32 -5.30 2.91
N ASP A 33 19.01 -5.93 3.86
CA ASP A 33 18.70 -7.29 4.36
C ASP A 33 17.28 -7.40 4.96
N HIS A 34 16.73 -6.28 5.43
CA HIS A 34 15.46 -6.20 6.16
C HIS A 34 14.55 -5.09 5.63
N ALA A 35 14.37 -5.02 4.30
CA ALA A 35 13.38 -4.12 3.74
C ALA A 35 11.97 -4.70 3.92
N VAL A 36 11.04 -3.86 4.38
CA VAL A 36 9.63 -4.19 4.50
C VAL A 36 8.86 -3.43 3.43
N VAL A 37 8.15 -4.14 2.57
CA VAL A 37 7.29 -3.56 1.54
C VAL A 37 5.85 -3.90 1.89
N LEU A 38 5.04 -2.88 2.14
CA LEU A 38 3.60 -3.02 2.32
C LEU A 38 2.89 -2.66 1.03
N LEU A 39 2.13 -3.60 0.49
CA LEU A 39 1.24 -3.40 -0.63
C LEU A 39 -0.18 -3.24 -0.08
N ALA A 40 -0.78 -2.07 -0.24
CA ALA A 40 -2.10 -1.75 0.28
C ALA A 40 -3.07 -1.36 -0.82
N TRP A 41 -4.30 -1.85 -0.76
CA TRP A 41 -5.39 -1.48 -1.67
C TRP A 41 -6.72 -1.50 -0.93
N LYS A 42 -7.72 -0.77 -1.42
CA LYS A 42 -9.05 -0.80 -0.79
C LYS A 42 -9.65 -2.20 -0.92
N ALA A 43 -10.26 -2.71 0.16
CA ALA A 43 -10.90 -4.02 0.16
C ALA A 43 -12.06 -4.11 -0.87
N ASN A 44 -12.66 -2.97 -1.21
CA ASN A 44 -13.70 -2.85 -2.23
C ASN A 44 -13.15 -2.63 -3.66
N GLN A 45 -11.83 -2.66 -3.86
CA GLN A 45 -11.20 -2.45 -5.16
C GLN A 45 -10.35 -3.66 -5.54
N PRO A 46 -10.24 -3.96 -6.86
CA PRO A 46 -9.35 -5.01 -7.32
C PRO A 46 -7.88 -4.61 -7.10
N MET A 47 -7.02 -5.60 -6.93
CA MET A 47 -5.56 -5.43 -6.81
C MET A 47 -4.96 -5.08 -8.18
N THR A 48 -5.26 -3.89 -8.69
CA THR A 48 -4.70 -3.35 -9.94
C THR A 48 -3.67 -2.28 -9.61
N SER A 49 -2.68 -2.10 -10.49
CA SER A 49 -1.60 -1.12 -10.33
C SER A 49 -2.09 0.32 -10.11
N GLU A 50 -3.32 0.62 -10.52
CA GLU A 50 -3.96 1.92 -10.36
C GLU A 50 -4.43 2.20 -8.93
N HIS A 51 -4.86 1.14 -8.22
CA HIS A 51 -5.39 1.18 -6.85
C HIS A 51 -4.43 0.59 -5.81
N LEU A 52 -3.34 0.00 -6.29
CA LEU A 52 -2.29 -0.58 -5.46
C LEU A 52 -1.36 0.54 -5.00
N HIS A 53 -1.23 0.67 -3.69
CA HIS A 53 -0.28 1.54 -3.05
C HIS A 53 0.88 0.71 -2.51
N CYS A 54 2.11 1.09 -2.86
CA CYS A 54 3.32 0.46 -2.36
C CYS A 54 4.00 1.38 -1.36
N VAL A 55 4.25 0.88 -0.16
CA VAL A 55 4.96 1.57 0.90
C VAL A 55 6.22 0.78 1.21
N LEU A 56 7.37 1.46 1.14
CA LEU A 56 8.64 0.91 1.57
C LEU A 56 8.92 1.41 3.00
N SER A 57 9.06 0.49 3.94
CA SER A 57 9.56 0.74 5.29
C SER A 57 10.93 0.08 5.45
N THR A 58 11.88 0.83 5.98
CA THR A 58 13.16 0.29 6.47
C THR A 58 13.09 -0.10 7.94
N ASP A 59 12.00 0.27 8.61
CA ASP A 59 11.75 -0.01 10.01
C ASP A 59 10.79 -1.20 10.11
N ARG A 60 11.29 -2.29 10.69
CA ARG A 60 10.57 -3.56 10.86
C ARG A 60 9.81 -3.65 12.19
N GLU A 61 10.09 -2.72 13.11
CA GLU A 61 9.46 -2.68 14.43
C GLU A 61 8.08 -2.01 14.35
N LEU A 62 7.84 -1.21 13.31
CA LEU A 62 6.54 -0.64 13.03
C LEU A 62 5.53 -1.70 12.56
N SER A 63 4.32 -1.61 13.10
CA SER A 63 3.21 -2.47 12.68
C SER A 63 2.69 -2.04 11.30
N ASP A 64 2.07 -2.99 10.60
CA ASP A 64 1.49 -2.73 9.28
C ASP A 64 0.43 -1.63 9.33
N GLU A 65 -0.35 -1.57 10.41
CA GLU A 65 -1.33 -0.50 10.66
C GLU A 65 -0.63 0.86 10.86
N ASP A 66 0.43 0.95 11.67
CA ASP A 66 1.11 2.22 11.94
C ASP A 66 1.72 2.80 10.66
N ILE A 67 2.41 1.96 9.89
CA ILE A 67 2.98 2.34 8.60
C ILE A 67 1.85 2.76 7.66
N LEU A 68 0.80 1.95 7.54
CA LEU A 68 -0.33 2.27 6.66
C LEU A 68 -1.02 3.57 7.09
N ARG A 69 -1.27 3.80 8.37
CA ARG A 69 -1.90 5.03 8.89
C ARG A 69 -1.05 6.25 8.65
N HIS A 70 0.27 6.13 8.76
CA HIS A 70 1.19 7.20 8.45
C HIS A 70 1.14 7.59 6.96
N TYR A 71 1.09 6.58 6.06
CA TYR A 71 1.04 6.80 4.61
C TYR A 71 -0.36 7.14 4.09
N ALA A 72 -1.42 6.61 4.70
CA ALA A 72 -2.81 6.87 4.33
C ALA A 72 -3.16 8.35 4.51
N GLN A 73 -2.67 9.01 5.58
CA GLN A 73 -2.81 10.47 5.76
C GLN A 73 -2.21 11.26 4.59
N ARG A 74 -1.10 10.76 4.02
CA ARG A 74 -0.43 11.36 2.87
C ARG A 74 -1.22 11.13 1.57
N TRP A 75 -1.80 9.94 1.39
CA TRP A 75 -2.69 9.63 0.26
C TRP A 75 -3.98 10.45 0.27
N SER A 76 -4.56 10.69 1.45
CA SER A 76 -5.74 11.56 1.58
C SER A 76 -5.48 12.97 1.06
N SER A 77 -4.25 13.47 1.20
CA SER A 77 -3.84 14.79 0.67
C SER A 77 -3.53 14.77 -0.83
N GLU A 78 -3.06 13.64 -1.38
CA GLU A 78 -2.70 13.49 -2.79
C GLU A 78 -3.87 13.11 -3.72
N CYS A 79 -5.06 12.87 -3.18
CA CYS A 79 -6.30 12.76 -3.96
C CYS A 79 -6.61 14.06 -4.75
N PHE A 80 -6.10 15.22 -4.29
CA PHE A 80 -6.34 16.49 -4.97
C PHE A 80 -5.49 16.69 -6.24
N PHE A 81 -4.41 15.93 -6.45
CA PHE A 81 -3.46 16.20 -7.55
C PHE A 81 -3.63 15.31 -8.79
N ARG A 82 -4.39 14.21 -8.72
CA ARG A 82 -4.69 13.37 -9.91
C ARG A 82 -5.86 13.87 -10.77
N GLN A 83 -6.62 14.88 -10.33
CA GLN A 83 -7.64 15.51 -11.17
C GLN A 83 -7.10 16.67 -12.04
N ALA A 84 -5.78 16.93 -12.02
CA ALA A 84 -5.16 18.02 -12.78
C ALA A 84 -4.52 17.60 -14.12
N ARG A 85 -4.68 16.35 -14.57
CA ARG A 85 -4.19 15.91 -15.89
C ARG A 85 -5.25 15.13 -16.67
N GLY A 86 -6.40 15.77 -16.87
CA GLY A 86 -7.45 15.34 -17.80
C GLY A 86 -8.08 16.50 -18.58
N ARG A 87 -7.45 17.69 -18.59
CA ARG A 87 -7.95 18.87 -19.31
C ARG A 87 -6.81 19.67 -19.92
N ASN A 88 -6.20 19.11 -20.98
CA ASN A 88 -5.69 19.89 -22.10
C ASN A 88 -5.21 18.93 -23.20
N HIS A 89 -5.88 18.89 -24.36
CA HIS A 89 -5.42 19.59 -25.55
C HIS A 89 -6.24 19.13 -26.78
N HIS A 90 -6.89 20.11 -27.43
CA HIS A 90 -7.52 20.11 -28.76
C HIS A 90 -8.76 19.25 -29.04
#